data_AF-A0A9D2L3T9-F1
#
_entry.id   AF-A0A9D2L3T9-F1
#
_cell.length_a   1.000
_cell.length_b   1.000
_cell.length_c   1.000
_cell.angle_alpha   90.00
_cell.angle_beta   90.00
_cell.angle_gamma   90.00
#
_symmetry.space_group_name_H-M   'P 1'
#
loop_
_entity.id
_entity.type
_entity.pdbx_description
1 polymer ?
#
loop_
_entity_poly.entity_id
_entity_poly.type
_entity_poly.pdbx_seq_one_letter_code
_entity_poly.pdbx_strand_id
1 'polypeptide(L)'
;MAAINWGYGISKPRAIDLDSNNLRKSDEILREMPELQTCIGCGGCTATCTAGAITDFNFRKLHTLVRRGEYEGIYEQMNKCMLCGKCRLVCPRGINTRAVVMLIKRKLGDF
;
A
#
# COMPACT_ATOMS: atom_id res chain seq x y z
N MET A 1 -38.15 -8.17 -8.50
CA MET A 1 -38.80 -9.17 -7.64
C MET A 1 -38.51 -8.79 -6.20
N ALA A 2 -39.52 -8.30 -5.48
CA ALA A 2 -39.37 -7.83 -4.10
C ALA A 2 -39.00 -9.03 -3.21
N ALA A 3 -37.85 -8.96 -2.55
CA ALA A 3 -37.39 -10.00 -1.63
C ALA A 3 -38.29 -10.03 -0.38
N ILE A 4 -38.81 -11.22 -0.05
CA ILE A 4 -39.55 -11.50 1.18
C ILE A 4 -38.63 -11.20 2.37
N ASN A 5 -39.05 -10.28 3.25
CA ASN A 5 -38.24 -9.82 4.37
C ASN A 5 -38.42 -10.75 5.58
N TRP A 6 -37.50 -11.70 5.76
CA TRP A 6 -37.57 -12.77 6.77
C TRP A 6 -37.00 -12.36 8.15
N GLY A 7 -37.01 -11.06 8.49
CA GLY A 7 -36.45 -10.55 9.76
C GLY A 7 -34.92 -10.60 9.85
N TYR A 8 -34.25 -11.18 8.86
CA TYR A 8 -32.79 -11.17 8.68
C TYR A 8 -32.48 -10.86 7.21
N GLY A 9 -31.57 -9.91 6.99
CA GLY A 9 -31.06 -9.57 5.65
C GLY A 9 -29.77 -10.31 5.36
N ILE A 10 -29.52 -10.67 4.10
CA ILE A 10 -28.20 -11.14 3.67
C ILE A 10 -27.21 -10.01 3.93
N SER A 11 -26.29 -10.22 4.87
CA SER A 11 -25.22 -9.26 5.12
C SER A 11 -24.37 -9.13 3.85
N LYS A 12 -24.10 -7.90 3.42
CA LYS A 12 -23.12 -7.68 2.36
C LYS A 12 -21.77 -8.29 2.80
N PRO A 13 -21.17 -9.19 2.01
CA PRO A 13 -19.87 -9.75 2.36
C PRO A 13 -18.83 -8.61 2.36
N ARG A 14 -17.87 -8.65 3.29
CA ARG A 14 -16.69 -7.76 3.29
C ARG A 14 -15.64 -8.22 2.28
N ALA A 15 -16.08 -8.71 1.13
CA ALA A 15 -15.23 -9.16 0.05
C ALA A 15 -14.70 -7.95 -0.71
N ILE A 16 -13.40 -7.94 -1.00
CA ILE A 16 -12.76 -6.97 -1.89
C ILE A 16 -12.64 -7.68 -3.23
N ASP A 17 -13.22 -7.11 -4.28
CA ASP A 17 -13.09 -7.61 -5.65
C ASP A 17 -11.75 -7.15 -6.24
N LEU A 18 -10.74 -8.00 -6.10
CA LEU A 18 -9.39 -7.73 -6.63
C LEU A 18 -9.31 -7.85 -8.15
N ASP A 19 -10.21 -8.61 -8.78
CA ASP A 19 -10.18 -8.84 -10.24
C ASP A 19 -10.61 -7.58 -11.00
N SER A 20 -11.40 -6.72 -10.36
CA SER A 20 -11.78 -5.42 -10.89
C SER A 20 -10.65 -4.37 -10.91
N ASN A 21 -9.56 -4.59 -10.18
CA ASN A 21 -8.53 -3.56 -9.97
C ASN A 21 -7.52 -3.47 -11.12
N ASN A 22 -7.06 -2.25 -11.41
CA ASN A 22 -6.05 -2.01 -12.43
C ASN A 22 -4.62 -2.19 -11.88
N LEU A 23 -3.97 -3.30 -12.25
CA LEU A 23 -2.62 -3.62 -11.80
C LEU A 23 -1.51 -2.96 -12.62
N ARG A 24 -1.80 -2.22 -13.70
CA ARG A 24 -0.79 -1.70 -14.62
C ARG A 24 0.31 -0.90 -13.93
N LYS A 25 -0.05 0.01 -13.02
CA LYS A 25 0.94 0.82 -12.27
C LYS A 25 1.74 -0.03 -11.28
N SER A 26 1.09 -0.99 -10.62
CA SER A 26 1.78 -1.96 -9.75
C SER A 26 2.83 -2.74 -10.54
N ASP A 27 2.48 -3.24 -11.73
CA ASP A 27 3.41 -3.99 -12.59
C ASP A 27 4.59 -3.11 -13.06
N GLU A 28 4.34 -1.85 -13.42
CA GLU A 28 5.40 -0.89 -13.73
C GLU A 28 6.35 -0.68 -12.54
N ILE A 29 5.82 -0.52 -11.33
CA ILE A 29 6.63 -0.37 -10.10
C ILE A 29 7.46 -1.62 -9.84
N LEU A 30 6.88 -2.80 -10.02
CA LEU A 30 7.56 -4.08 -9.80
C LEU A 30 8.63 -4.37 -10.85
N ARG A 31 8.48 -3.88 -12.08
CA ARG A 31 9.52 -3.97 -13.12
C ARG A 31 10.73 -3.11 -12.77
N GLU A 32 10.52 -1.92 -12.23
CA GLU A 32 11.62 -1.02 -11.82
C GLU A 32 12.26 -1.44 -10.49
N MET A 33 11.50 -2.01 -9.57
CA MET A 33 11.97 -2.48 -8.26
C MET A 33 11.47 -3.91 -7.95
N PRO A 34 12.09 -4.94 -8.56
CA PRO A 34 11.65 -6.33 -8.38
C PRO A 34 11.86 -6.84 -6.95
N GLU A 35 12.79 -6.26 -6.19
CA GLU A 35 13.02 -6.62 -4.78
C GLU A 35 11.78 -6.41 -3.91
N LEU A 36 10.85 -5.56 -4.34
CA LEU A 36 9.59 -5.32 -3.65
C LEU A 36 8.71 -6.58 -3.56
N GLN A 37 8.85 -7.51 -4.52
CA GLN A 37 8.15 -8.80 -4.47
C GLN A 37 8.58 -9.67 -3.29
N THR A 38 9.79 -9.46 -2.77
CA THR A 38 10.30 -10.22 -1.62
C THR A 38 9.72 -9.77 -0.28
N CYS A 39 8.89 -8.71 -0.28
CA CYS A 39 8.27 -8.18 0.93
C CYS A 39 7.29 -9.18 1.54
N ILE A 40 7.59 -9.58 2.79
CA ILE A 40 6.79 -10.53 3.57
C ILE A 40 5.73 -9.87 4.46
N GLY A 41 5.57 -8.54 4.39
CA GLY A 41 4.56 -7.83 5.19
C GLY A 41 4.81 -7.79 6.70
N CYS A 42 6.04 -8.00 7.17
CA CYS A 42 6.38 -8.05 8.61
C CYS A 42 6.07 -6.76 9.40
N GLY A 43 6.01 -5.60 8.74
CA GLY A 43 5.65 -4.33 9.37
C GLY A 43 6.77 -3.61 10.12
N GLY A 44 8.00 -4.12 10.14
CA GLY A 44 9.13 -3.44 10.79
C GLY A 44 9.37 -2.01 10.28
N CYS A 45 9.20 -1.78 8.98
CA CYS A 45 9.27 -0.45 8.38
C CYS A 45 8.23 0.54 8.91
N THR A 46 7.01 0.07 9.21
CA THR A 46 5.95 0.88 9.82
C THR A 46 6.27 1.14 11.29
N ALA A 47 6.71 0.13 12.04
CA ALA A 47 7.03 0.25 13.46
C ALA A 47 8.15 1.26 13.74
N THR A 48 9.17 1.33 12.89
CA THR A 48 10.26 2.32 13.05
C THR A 48 9.93 3.72 12.51
N CYS A 49 8.80 3.89 11.82
CA CYS A 49 8.52 5.12 11.09
C CYS A 49 8.11 6.24 12.03
N THR A 50 8.90 7.32 12.10
CA THR A 50 8.56 8.50 12.90
C THR A 50 7.31 9.21 12.36
N ALA A 51 7.12 9.23 11.04
CA ALA A 51 5.90 9.78 10.45
C ALA A 51 4.66 8.97 10.86
N GLY A 52 4.77 7.64 10.95
CA GLY A 52 3.67 6.78 11.42
C GLY A 52 3.37 6.88 12.91
N ALA A 53 4.28 7.47 13.71
CA ALA A 53 4.03 7.74 15.12
C ALA A 53 3.23 9.05 15.35
N ILE A 54 3.35 10.02 14.43
CA ILE A 54 2.74 11.35 14.55
C ILE A 54 1.51 11.48 13.63
N THR A 55 1.44 10.65 12.59
CA THR A 55 0.38 10.64 11.57
C THR A 55 -0.12 9.21 11.34
N ASP A 56 -1.17 9.06 10.54
CA ASP A 56 -1.72 7.79 10.07
C ASP A 56 -0.88 7.09 8.97
N PHE A 57 0.33 7.57 8.68
CA PHE A 57 1.20 7.00 7.67
C PHE A 57 1.62 5.57 8.01
N ASN A 58 1.32 4.64 7.09
CA ASN A 58 1.66 3.23 7.26
C ASN A 58 2.22 2.64 5.96
N PHE A 59 3.55 2.54 5.86
CA PHE A 59 4.20 2.04 4.66
C PHE A 59 3.77 0.62 4.29
N ARG A 60 3.64 -0.29 5.28
CA ARG A 60 3.15 -1.66 5.03
C ARG A 60 1.76 -1.64 4.39
N LYS A 61 0.83 -0.84 4.94
CA LYS A 61 -0.54 -0.72 4.40
C LYS A 61 -0.51 -0.19 2.96
N LEU A 62 0.23 0.90 2.73
CA LEU A 62 0.35 1.52 1.41
C LEU A 62 0.93 0.55 0.38
N HIS A 63 1.99 -0.18 0.75
CA HIS A 63 2.59 -1.18 -0.12
C HIS A 63 1.58 -2.28 -0.50
N THR A 64 0.76 -2.75 0.45
CA THR A 64 -0.31 -3.71 0.16
C THR A 64 -1.36 -3.13 -0.80
N LEU A 65 -1.78 -1.88 -0.60
CA LEU A 65 -2.76 -1.22 -1.47
C LEU A 65 -2.23 -1.04 -2.90
N VAL A 66 -0.98 -0.59 -3.06
CA VAL A 66 -0.31 -0.50 -4.37
C VAL A 66 -0.30 -1.86 -5.06
N ARG A 67 0.08 -2.94 -4.36
CA ARG A 67 0.11 -4.30 -4.92
C ARG A 67 -1.26 -4.81 -5.35
N ARG A 68 -2.33 -4.30 -4.75
CA ARG A 68 -3.72 -4.65 -5.07
C ARG A 68 -4.32 -3.77 -6.17
N GLY A 69 -3.60 -2.75 -6.64
CA GLY A 69 -4.15 -1.79 -7.59
C GLY A 69 -5.10 -0.76 -6.98
N GLU A 70 -5.13 -0.66 -5.65
CA GLU A 70 -5.97 0.29 -4.90
C GLU A 70 -5.17 1.59 -4.67
N TYR A 71 -5.24 2.56 -5.59
CA TYR A 71 -4.39 3.77 -5.50
C TYR A 71 -5.02 4.98 -4.79
N GLU A 72 -6.29 4.85 -4.38
CA GLU A 72 -7.03 5.94 -3.75
C GLU A 72 -6.36 6.41 -2.45
N GLY A 73 -6.12 7.72 -2.33
CA GLY A 73 -5.48 8.32 -1.15
C GLY A 73 -3.99 7.97 -0.94
N ILE A 74 -3.38 7.11 -1.78
CA ILE A 74 -1.96 6.73 -1.61
C ILE A 74 -1.03 7.94 -1.75
N TYR A 75 -1.29 8.82 -2.72
CA TYR A 75 -0.43 9.97 -2.99
C TYR A 75 -0.34 10.92 -1.77
N GLU A 76 -1.48 11.26 -1.17
CA GLU A 76 -1.55 12.09 0.03
C GLU A 76 -0.80 11.45 1.21
N GLN A 77 -0.99 10.14 1.40
CA GLN A 77 -0.26 9.40 2.43
C GLN A 77 1.24 9.40 2.17
N MET A 78 1.68 9.23 0.92
CA MET A 78 3.10 9.28 0.56
C MET A 78 3.73 10.66 0.79
N ASN A 79 2.95 11.75 0.78
CA ASN A 79 3.44 13.09 1.12
C ASN A 79 3.81 13.24 2.60
N LYS A 80 3.29 12.39 3.48
CA LYS A 80 3.64 12.36 4.90
C LYS A 80 5.04 11.77 5.15
N CYS A 81 5.63 11.12 4.15
CA CYS A 81 6.97 10.53 4.27
C CYS A 81 8.06 11.61 4.22
N MET A 82 8.81 11.77 5.30
CA MET A 82 9.97 12.68 5.40
C MET A 82 11.28 12.12 4.80
N LEU A 83 11.23 10.97 4.11
CA LEU A 83 12.39 10.34 3.44
C LEU A 83 13.64 10.09 4.32
N CYS A 84 13.45 9.91 5.64
CA CYS A 84 14.53 9.72 6.61
C CYS A 84 15.31 8.39 6.47
N GLY A 85 14.76 7.40 5.76
CA GLY A 85 15.44 6.15 5.44
C GLY A 85 15.54 5.09 6.55
N LYS A 86 15.04 5.36 7.77
CA LYS A 86 15.06 4.39 8.90
C LYS A 86 14.42 3.04 8.56
N CYS A 87 13.36 3.06 7.76
CA CYS A 87 12.66 1.88 7.27
C CYS A 87 13.53 0.90 6.44
N ARG A 88 14.62 1.37 5.83
CA ARG A 88 15.58 0.51 5.11
C ARG A 88 16.44 -0.30 6.07
N LEU A 89 16.87 0.31 7.18
CA LEU A 89 17.79 -0.31 8.15
C LEU A 89 17.17 -1.51 8.87
N VAL A 90 15.86 -1.48 9.08
CA VAL A 90 15.12 -2.54 9.80
C VAL A 90 14.54 -3.61 8.87
N CYS A 91 14.67 -3.47 7.55
CA CYS A 91 14.03 -4.40 6.62
C CYS A 91 14.81 -5.72 6.57
N PRO A 92 14.25 -6.86 7.02
CA PRO A 92 14.96 -8.15 7.01
C PRO A 92 15.21 -8.69 5.60
N ARG A 93 14.50 -8.14 4.60
CA ARG A 93 14.63 -8.49 3.18
C ARG A 93 15.56 -7.53 2.43
N GLY A 94 16.08 -6.50 3.08
CA GLY A 94 16.99 -5.53 2.46
C GLY A 94 16.33 -4.59 1.43
N ILE A 95 15.00 -4.48 1.42
CA ILE A 95 14.27 -3.66 0.45
C ILE A 95 14.59 -2.18 0.67
N ASN A 96 14.91 -1.47 -0.41
CA ASN A 96 15.15 -0.03 -0.38
C ASN A 96 13.83 0.76 -0.30
N THR A 97 13.15 0.66 0.84
CA THR A 97 11.83 1.26 1.09
C THR A 97 11.78 2.77 0.86
N ARG A 98 12.89 3.49 1.08
CA ARG A 98 12.99 4.92 0.75
C ARG A 98 12.86 5.18 -0.75
N ALA A 99 13.56 4.40 -1.57
CA ALA A 99 13.46 4.51 -3.04
C ALA A 99 12.07 4.10 -3.54
N VAL A 100 11.46 3.08 -2.93
CA VAL A 100 10.09 2.65 -3.23
C VAL A 100 9.09 3.80 -3.04
N VAL A 101 9.18 4.55 -1.94
CA VAL A 101 8.31 5.72 -1.72
C VAL A 101 8.47 6.73 -2.85
N MET A 102 9.71 7.06 -3.24
CA MET A 102 9.98 8.01 -4.31
C MET A 102 9.45 7.54 -5.67
N LEU A 103 9.62 6.26 -5.98
CA LEU A 103 9.11 5.65 -7.21
C LEU A 103 7.59 5.70 -7.25
N ILE A 104 6.91 5.33 -6.16
CA ILE A 104 5.45 5.38 -6.09
C ILE A 104 4.95 6.82 -6.26
N LYS A 105 5.60 7.80 -5.63
CA LYS A 105 5.25 9.23 -5.82
C LYS A 105 5.38 9.66 -7.28
N ARG A 106 6.43 9.22 -7.98
CA ARG A 106 6.65 9.53 -9.41
C ARG A 106 5.61 8.87 -10.34
N LYS A 107 5.16 7.65 -10.02
CA LYS A 107 4.19 6.90 -10.84
C LYS A 107 2.74 7.28 -10.57
N LEU A 108 2.45 7.75 -9.35
CA LEU A 108 1.10 8.12 -8.93
C LEU A 108 0.83 9.63 -8.96
N GLY A 109 1.84 10.46 -8.74
CA GLY A 109 1.72 11.91 -8.89
C GLY A 109 2.20 12.36 -10.27
N ASP A 110 1.52 13.34 -10.84
CA ASP A 110 1.96 14.03 -12.05
C ASP A 110 3.16 14.91 -11.69
N PHE A 111 4.37 14.45 -11.98
CA PHE A 111 5.62 15.22 -11.94
C PHE A 111 6.44 14.96 -13.20
#